data_AF-A0A444K3H0-F1
#
_entry.id   AF-A0A444K3H0-F1
#
_cell.length_a   1.000
_cell.length_b   1.000
_cell.length_c   1.000
_cell.angle_alpha   90.00
_cell.angle_beta   90.00
_cell.angle_gamma   90.00
#
_symmetry.space_group_name_H-M   'P 1'
#
loop_
_entity.id
_entity.type
_entity.pdbx_description
1 polymer ?
#
loop_
_entity_poly.entity_id
_entity_poly.type
_entity_poly.pdbx_seq_one_letter_code
_entity_poly.pdbx_strand_id
1 'polypeptide(L)'
;MDGLTLWYPQYAERVQLADIDACELPQWALDPKWEDREHVKAPLPVPCGPFAKAWLKRTVGNKSVTCTVVSYRVDGTAIARCTTGARDLALEMLRVGWARVASPYPVNGQYA
;
A
#
# COMPACT_ATOMS: atom_id res chain seq x y z
N MET A 1 -7.05 -4.86 -8.43
CA MET A 1 -6.19 -3.74 -8.02
C MET A 1 -6.55 -3.35 -6.61
N ASP A 2 -5.59 -3.58 -5.75
CA ASP A 2 -5.47 -3.46 -4.30
C ASP A 2 -4.71 -2.17 -3.96
N GLY A 3 -4.40 -1.95 -2.69
CA GLY A 3 -3.69 -0.75 -2.20
C GLY A 3 -2.17 -0.77 -2.40
N LEU A 4 -1.62 -1.78 -3.09
CA LEU A 4 -0.19 -2.01 -3.20
C LEU A 4 0.29 -2.21 -4.64
N THR A 5 -0.62 -2.63 -5.53
CA THR A 5 -0.31 -2.94 -6.93
C THR A 5 -0.83 -1.89 -7.90
N LEU A 6 0.07 -1.36 -8.72
CA LEU A 6 -0.23 -0.51 -9.86
C LEU A 6 -0.37 -1.34 -11.14
N TRP A 7 -1.27 -0.94 -12.01
CA TRP A 7 -1.44 -1.53 -13.34
C TRP A 7 -0.93 -0.58 -14.40
N TYR A 8 -0.02 -1.07 -15.25
CA TYR A 8 0.53 -0.37 -16.38
C TYR A 8 -0.15 -0.87 -17.66
N PRO A 9 -1.24 -0.21 -18.11
CA PRO A 9 -2.03 -0.70 -19.25
C PRO A 9 -1.22 -0.73 -20.56
N GLN A 10 -0.25 0.17 -20.72
CA GLN A 10 0.59 0.25 -21.93
C GLN A 10 1.47 -0.99 -22.12
N TYR A 11 1.87 -1.63 -21.02
CA TYR A 11 2.74 -2.81 -21.02
C TYR A 11 1.99 -4.08 -20.58
N ALA A 12 0.70 -3.97 -20.24
CA ALA A 12 -0.09 -5.04 -19.64
C ALA A 12 0.57 -5.68 -18.40
N GLU A 13 1.28 -4.87 -17.60
CA GLU A 13 2.07 -5.34 -16.46
C GLU A 13 1.51 -4.86 -15.12
N ARG A 14 1.69 -5.71 -14.10
CA ARG A 14 1.41 -5.41 -12.69
C ARG A 14 2.72 -5.08 -12.00
N VAL A 15 2.71 -3.98 -11.26
CA VAL A 15 3.88 -3.50 -10.50
C VAL A 15 3.48 -3.31 -9.04
N GLN A 16 4.16 -4.00 -8.14
CA GLN A 16 3.98 -3.87 -6.70
C GLN A 16 4.94 -2.81 -6.14
N LEU A 17 4.44 -1.93 -5.26
CA LEU A 17 5.30 -0.96 -4.57
C LEU A 17 6.30 -1.66 -3.65
N ALA A 18 7.58 -1.31 -3.77
CA ALA A 18 8.67 -1.90 -3.00
C ALA A 18 8.66 -1.48 -1.53
N ASP A 19 9.16 -2.39 -0.67
CA ASP A 19 9.44 -2.20 0.77
C ASP A 19 8.25 -1.82 1.67
N ILE A 20 7.04 -1.77 1.11
CA ILE A 20 5.82 -1.45 1.86
C ILE A 20 4.79 -2.57 1.76
N ASP A 21 3.98 -2.69 2.79
CA ASP A 21 2.87 -3.62 2.88
C ASP A 21 1.60 -2.81 3.18
N ALA A 22 0.63 -2.88 2.27
CA ALA A 22 -0.67 -2.24 2.41
C ALA A 22 -1.73 -3.32 2.49
N CYS A 23 -2.76 -3.10 3.30
CA CYS A 23 -3.83 -4.07 3.49
C CYS A 23 -4.45 -4.51 2.15
N GLU A 24 -4.53 -5.81 1.89
CA GLU A 24 -5.33 -6.34 0.79
C GLU A 24 -6.82 -6.45 1.18
N LEU A 25 -7.10 -6.75 2.45
CA LEU A 25 -8.44 -6.95 3.01
C LEU A 25 -8.76 -5.91 4.09
N PRO A 26 -10.04 -5.54 4.29
CA PRO A 26 -10.47 -4.79 5.46
C PRO A 26 -9.96 -5.49 6.73
N GLN A 27 -9.25 -4.74 7.58
CA GLN A 27 -8.75 -5.27 8.85
C GLN A 27 -9.79 -5.06 9.93
N TRP A 28 -9.85 -5.96 10.89
CA TRP A 28 -10.73 -5.81 12.04
C TRP A 28 -10.25 -4.60 12.84
N ALA A 29 -11.14 -3.66 13.16
CA ALA A 29 -10.81 -2.65 14.14
C ALA A 29 -10.61 -3.37 15.48
N LEU A 30 -9.40 -3.28 16.05
CA LEU A 30 -9.15 -3.75 17.39
C LEU A 30 -9.33 -2.56 18.33
N ASP A 31 -10.34 -2.61 19.20
CA ASP A 31 -10.40 -1.72 20.36
C ASP A 31 -9.75 -2.47 21.55
N PRO A 32 -8.54 -2.05 21.99
CA PRO A 32 -7.84 -2.70 23.10
C PRO A 32 -8.54 -2.55 24.45
N LYS A 33 -9.56 -1.67 24.57
CA LYS A 33 -10.40 -1.49 25.76
C LYS A 33 -11.78 -2.14 25.61
N TRP A 34 -11.95 -3.04 24.64
CA TRP A 34 -13.19 -3.73 24.41
C TRP A 34 -13.39 -4.85 25.44
N GLU A 35 -13.76 -4.46 26.66
CA GLU A 35 -13.91 -5.33 27.82
C GLU A 35 -15.25 -6.09 27.83
N ASP A 36 -16.31 -5.50 27.26
CA ASP A 36 -17.69 -5.99 27.40
C ASP A 36 -18.28 -6.48 26.07
N ARG A 37 -17.83 -7.67 25.63
CA ARG A 37 -18.18 -8.28 24.32
C ARG A 37 -19.65 -8.70 24.19
N GLU A 38 -20.36 -8.89 25.30
CA GLU A 38 -21.76 -9.30 25.30
C GLU A 38 -22.72 -8.12 25.08
N HIS A 39 -22.33 -6.91 25.50
CA HIS A 39 -23.18 -5.72 25.45
C HIS A 39 -22.72 -4.67 24.42
N VAL A 40 -21.44 -4.66 24.04
CA VAL A 40 -20.88 -3.70 23.08
C VAL A 40 -20.52 -4.39 21.78
N LYS A 41 -21.19 -3.98 20.69
CA LYS A 41 -20.96 -4.51 19.35
C LYS A 41 -19.51 -4.25 18.90
N ALA A 42 -18.91 -5.24 18.26
CA ALA A 42 -17.57 -5.13 17.70
C ALA A 42 -17.46 -3.89 16.80
N PRO A 43 -16.36 -3.12 16.88
CA PRO A 43 -16.14 -2.00 15.99
C PRO A 43 -16.08 -2.51 14.54
N LEU A 44 -16.57 -1.68 13.62
CA LEU A 44 -16.63 -2.02 12.21
C LEU A 44 -15.23 -2.25 11.65
N PRO A 45 -15.05 -3.20 10.72
CA PRO A 45 -13.75 -3.43 10.09
C PRO A 45 -13.28 -2.17 9.37
N VAL A 46 -12.01 -1.82 9.54
CA VAL A 46 -11.35 -0.71 8.87
C VAL A 46 -11.06 -1.13 7.43
N PRO A 47 -11.63 -0.46 6.41
CA PRO A 47 -11.38 -0.79 5.02
C PRO A 47 -10.05 -0.17 4.56
N CYS A 48 -8.94 -0.54 5.22
CA CYS A 48 -7.61 0.01 4.93
C CYS A 48 -7.15 -0.27 3.49
N GLY A 49 -7.48 -1.43 2.92
CA GLY A 49 -7.15 -1.73 1.51
C GLY A 49 -7.90 -0.85 0.51
N PRO A 50 -9.24 -0.74 0.61
CA PRO A 50 -9.99 0.23 -0.18
C PRO A 50 -9.52 1.68 -0.04
N PHE A 51 -9.17 2.12 1.18
CA PHE A 51 -8.63 3.47 1.41
C PHE A 51 -7.25 3.67 0.80
N ALA A 52 -6.33 2.73 1.00
CA ALA A 52 -5.01 2.72 0.36
C ALA A 52 -5.12 2.84 -1.16
N LYS A 53 -5.99 2.03 -1.77
CA LYS A 53 -6.27 2.09 -3.21
C LYS A 53 -6.85 3.43 -3.65
N ALA A 54 -7.85 3.95 -2.93
CA ALA A 54 -8.48 5.22 -3.25
C ALA A 54 -7.48 6.38 -3.14
N TRP A 55 -6.63 6.34 -2.12
CA TRP A 55 -5.56 7.30 -1.92
C TRP A 55 -4.54 7.23 -3.05
N LEU A 56 -4.05 6.04 -3.42
CA LEU A 56 -3.12 5.88 -4.55
C LEU A 56 -3.72 6.40 -5.87
N LYS A 57 -4.98 6.06 -6.16
CA LYS A 57 -5.69 6.57 -7.33
C LYS A 57 -5.78 8.10 -7.34
N ARG A 58 -6.04 8.72 -6.18
CA ARG A 58 -6.09 10.18 -6.03
C ARG A 58 -4.70 10.82 -6.20
N THR A 59 -3.66 10.21 -5.64
CA THR A 59 -2.28 10.73 -5.70
C THR A 59 -1.69 10.64 -7.10
N VAL A 60 -1.90 9.50 -7.76
CA VAL A 60 -1.50 9.30 -9.16
C VAL A 60 -2.35 10.19 -10.08
N GLY A 61 -3.68 10.15 -9.95
CA GLY A 61 -4.60 10.92 -10.79
C GLY A 61 -4.32 10.67 -12.28
N ASN A 62 -4.10 11.76 -13.03
CA ASN A 62 -3.72 11.73 -14.45
C ASN A 62 -2.21 11.92 -14.68
N LYS A 63 -1.38 11.80 -13.64
CA LYS A 63 0.07 12.00 -13.74
C LYS A 63 0.74 10.75 -14.30
N SER A 64 1.84 10.93 -15.01
CA SER A 64 2.73 9.82 -15.35
C SER A 64 3.39 9.28 -14.08
N VAL A 65 3.42 7.95 -13.98
CA VAL A 65 4.12 7.23 -12.93
C VAL A 65 5.35 6.60 -13.57
N THR A 66 6.51 6.79 -12.96
CA THR A 66 7.75 6.13 -13.36
C THR A 66 8.10 5.11 -12.30
N CYS A 67 8.28 3.85 -12.69
CA CYS A 67 8.68 2.79 -11.78
C CYS A 67 10.07 2.25 -12.16
N THR A 68 10.94 2.09 -11.18
CA THR A 68 12.23 1.43 -11.31
C THR A 68 12.15 0.09 -10.58
N VAL A 69 12.22 -1.00 -11.35
CA VAL A 69 12.14 -2.37 -10.81
C VAL A 69 13.36 -2.64 -9.94
N VAL A 70 13.11 -3.14 -8.73
CA VAL A 70 14.14 -3.49 -7.73
C VAL A 70 14.30 -5.00 -7.66
N SER A 71 13.19 -5.74 -7.77
CA SER A 71 13.19 -7.21 -7.75
C SER A 71 11.91 -7.76 -8.40
N TYR A 72 11.82 -9.08 -8.50
CA TYR A 72 10.61 -9.77 -8.96
C TYR A 72 10.15 -10.75 -7.88
N ARG A 73 8.84 -10.88 -7.71
CA ARG A 73 8.22 -11.94 -6.90
C ARG A 73 8.28 -13.27 -7.65
N VAL A 74 8.14 -14.37 -6.93
CA VAL A 74 8.15 -15.74 -7.47
C VAL A 74 7.08 -15.95 -8.56
N ASP A 75 5.96 -15.24 -8.49
CA ASP A 75 4.88 -15.28 -9.49
C ASP A 75 5.15 -14.39 -10.73
N GLY A 76 6.33 -13.80 -10.84
CA GLY A 76 6.71 -12.89 -11.92
C GLY A 76 6.25 -11.45 -11.76
N THR A 77 5.57 -11.09 -10.66
CA THR A 77 5.16 -9.70 -10.43
C THR A 77 6.38 -8.82 -10.13
N ALA A 78 6.53 -7.72 -10.87
CA ALA A 78 7.62 -6.77 -10.66
C ALA A 78 7.42 -6.00 -9.35
N ILE A 79 8.46 -5.93 -8.52
CA ILE A 79 8.51 -5.11 -7.31
C ILE A 79 9.37 -3.89 -7.63
N ALA A 80 8.78 -2.69 -7.53
CA ALA A 80 9.43 -1.48 -8.00
C ALA A 80 9.24 -0.28 -7.07
N ARG A 81 10.22 0.63 -7.12
CA ARG A 81 10.08 1.97 -6.57
C ARG A 81 9.36 2.83 -7.60
N CYS A 82 8.21 3.39 -7.23
CA CYS A 82 7.39 4.18 -8.16
C CYS A 82 7.25 5.63 -7.69
N THR A 83 7.44 6.55 -8.62
CA THR A 83 7.34 8.00 -8.38
C THR A 83 6.32 8.64 -9.31
N THR A 84 5.68 9.72 -8.84
CA THR A 84 4.85 10.61 -9.65
C THR A 84 5.42 12.01 -9.61
N GLY A 85 6.06 12.43 -10.70
CA GLY A 85 6.93 13.61 -10.69
C GLY A 85 8.06 13.44 -9.66
N ALA A 86 8.12 14.32 -8.67
CA ALA A 86 9.13 14.27 -7.60
C ALA A 86 8.69 13.52 -6.31
N ARG A 87 7.50 12.90 -6.31
CA ARG A 87 6.95 12.24 -5.11
C ARG A 87 7.07 10.73 -5.20
N ASP A 88 7.63 10.13 -4.16
CA ASP A 88 7.69 8.68 -3.98
C ASP A 88 6.35 8.16 -3.45
N LEU A 89 5.69 7.27 -4.20
CA LEU A 89 4.37 6.76 -3.84
C LEU A 89 4.40 5.90 -2.59
N ALA A 90 5.46 5.11 -2.38
CA ALA A 90 5.58 4.25 -1.21
C ALA A 90 5.86 5.09 0.05
N LEU A 91 6.71 6.12 -0.06
CA LEU A 91 6.94 7.06 1.04
C LEU A 91 5.66 7.78 1.46
N GLU A 92 4.88 8.24 0.49
CA GLU A 92 3.65 8.95 0.80
C GLU A 92 2.60 8.03 1.43
N MET A 93 2.51 6.77 0.98
CA MET A 93 1.67 5.73 1.60
C MET A 93 2.02 5.48 3.07
N LEU A 94 3.32 5.44 3.40
CA LEU A 94 3.79 5.32 4.79
C LEU A 94 3.42 6.56 5.62
N ARG A 95 3.62 7.77 5.08
CA ARG A 95 3.35 9.03 5.79
C ARG A 95 1.89 9.20 6.21
N VAL A 96 0.96 8.76 5.37
CA VAL A 96 -0.48 8.86 5.65
C VAL A 96 -1.04 7.63 6.39
N GLY A 97 -0.19 6.65 6.71
CA GLY A 97 -0.58 5.45 7.46
C GLY A 97 -1.40 4.44 6.66
N TRP A 98 -1.37 4.50 5.32
CA TRP A 98 -2.04 3.51 4.47
C TRP A 98 -1.19 2.28 4.17
N ALA A 99 0.09 2.32 4.51
CA ALA A 99 0.99 1.19 4.47
C ALA A 99 1.90 1.16 5.70
N ARG A 100 2.47 -0.01 5.95
CA ARG A 100 3.59 -0.23 6.88
C ARG A 100 4.84 -0.63 6.10
N VAL A 101 6.01 -0.51 6.70
CA VAL A 101 7.24 -1.05 6.11
C VAL A 101 7.18 -2.58 6.15
N ALA A 102 7.44 -3.23 5.01
CA ALA A 102 7.32 -4.68 4.87
C ALA A 102 8.49 -5.44 5.51
N SER A 103 9.65 -4.80 5.65
CA SER A 103 10.88 -5.38 6.19
C SER A 103 11.58 -4.39 7.12
N PRO A 104 12.17 -4.82 8.25
CA PRO A 104 13.02 -3.97 9.07
C PRO A 104 14.30 -3.52 8.33
N TYR A 105 14.60 -4.14 7.19
CA TYR A 105 15.70 -3.76 6.29
C TYR A 105 15.11 -3.34 4.93
N PRO A 106 14.54 -2.13 4.80
CA PRO A 106 14.05 -1.65 3.51
C PRO A 106 15.22 -1.38 2.58
N VAL A 107 15.05 -1.67 1.28
CA VAL A 107 16.07 -1.34 0.27
C VAL A 107 16.24 0.18 0.16
N ASN A 108 15.16 0.94 0.39
CA ASN A 108 15.22 2.39 0.52
C ASN A 108 15.39 2.83 1.99
N GLY A 109 16.57 3.37 2.32
CA GLY A 109 16.88 3.89 3.66
C GLY A 109 16.01 5.07 4.13
N GLN A 110 15.20 5.66 3.26
CA GLN A 110 14.22 6.69 3.63
C GLN A 110 12.96 6.14 4.31
N TYR A 111 12.77 4.81 4.32
CA TYR A 111 11.62 4.17 4.95
C TYR A 111 11.93 3.64 6.36
N ALA A 112 13.20 3.69 6.78
CA ALA A 112 13.67 3.28 8.10
C ALA A 112 13.40 4.36 9.16
#